data_AF-A0A507EAH6-F1
#
_entry.id   AF-A0A507EAH6-F1
#
_cell.length_a   1.000
_cell.length_b   1.000
_cell.length_c   1.000
_cell.angle_alpha   90.00
_cell.angle_beta   90.00
_cell.angle_gamma   90.00
#
_symmetry.space_group_name_H-M   'P 1'
#
loop_
_entity.id
_entity.type
_entity.pdbx_description
1 polymer ?
#
loop_
_entity_poly.entity_id
_entity_poly.type
_entity_poly.pdbx_seq_one_letter_code
_entity_poly.pdbx_strand_id
1 'polypeptide(L)'
;MAVIPLGISLGAEALSIVTLYGVYTQSQHHLPPGPYGQLIAGATAGAALSLVALPLNARLFPETSAELRATMPGTAGRSVLKSASGYACFFAVTEGLRTGYYKARLVDASRKGIKLPPRGEDPHWHATNFFAGGVGGMAYRAATLPYFSGPMDNPLVSKGGLGILLGTFLAMGTLMAGFGYADETFELDSHRERWHKLGDKIL
;
A
#
# COMPACT_ATOMS: atom_id res chain seq x y z
N MET A 1 -0.69 -26.34 -18.70
CA MET A 1 -0.27 -24.94 -18.54
C MET A 1 -0.94 -24.09 -19.60
N ALA A 2 -2.01 -23.37 -19.24
CA ALA A 2 -2.56 -22.34 -20.11
C ALA A 2 -1.62 -21.13 -20.08
N VAL A 3 -1.01 -20.79 -21.22
CA VAL A 3 -0.20 -19.58 -21.36
C VAL A 3 -1.16 -18.41 -21.40
N ILE A 4 -1.32 -17.73 -20.27
CA ILE A 4 -2.10 -16.49 -20.21
C ILE A 4 -1.30 -15.44 -20.98
N PRO A 5 -1.90 -14.79 -21.99
CA PRO A 5 -1.22 -13.74 -22.73
C PRO A 5 -0.72 -12.67 -21.76
N LEU A 6 0.57 -12.31 -21.86
CA LEU A 6 1.22 -11.32 -20.99
C LEU A 6 0.40 -10.02 -20.86
N GLY A 7 -0.27 -9.59 -21.93
CA GLY A 7 -1.14 -8.40 -21.93
C GLY A 7 -2.40 -8.53 -21.05
N ILE A 8 -2.94 -9.73 -20.88
CA ILE A 8 -4.10 -9.97 -20.00
C ILE A 8 -3.67 -9.98 -18.53
N SER A 9 -2.49 -10.52 -18.21
CA SER A 9 -1.92 -10.47 -16.87
C SER A 9 -1.62 -9.03 -16.43
N LEU A 10 -0.97 -8.26 -17.31
CA LEU A 10 -0.65 -6.85 -17.06
C LEU A 10 -1.92 -5.99 -16.90
N GLY A 11 -2.95 -6.24 -17.70
CA GLY A 11 -4.24 -5.53 -17.59
C GLY A 11 -4.96 -5.80 -16.26
N ALA A 12 -4.94 -7.05 -15.77
CA ALA A 12 -5.55 -7.41 -14.49
C ALA A 12 -4.79 -6.84 -13.28
N GLU A 13 -3.46 -6.80 -13.35
CA GLU A 13 -2.61 -6.17 -12.34
C GLU A 13 -2.78 -4.65 -12.31
N ALA A 14 -2.82 -4.01 -13.48
CA ALA A 14 -3.10 -2.58 -13.58
C ALA A 14 -4.47 -2.23 -12.99
N LEU A 15 -5.53 -2.99 -13.32
CA LEU A 15 -6.87 -2.77 -12.77
C LEU A 15 -6.89 -2.96 -11.25
N SER A 16 -6.13 -3.92 -10.73
CA SER A 16 -5.98 -4.16 -9.29
C SER A 16 -5.32 -2.96 -8.58
N ILE A 17 -4.23 -2.45 -9.14
CA ILE A 17 -3.52 -1.27 -8.62
C ILE A 17 -4.42 -0.03 -8.68
N VAL A 18 -5.12 0.18 -9.80
CA VAL A 18 -6.06 1.31 -9.97
C VAL A 18 -7.23 1.20 -8.99
N THR A 19 -7.78 0.01 -8.77
CA THR A 19 -8.87 -0.21 -7.80
C THR A 19 -8.39 0.10 -6.39
N LEU A 20 -7.24 -0.44 -6.00
CA LEU A 20 -6.68 -0.21 -4.67
C LEU A 20 -6.43 1.28 -4.43
N TYR A 21 -5.72 1.94 -5.34
CA TYR A 21 -5.34 3.34 -5.20
C TYR A 21 -6.55 4.27 -5.32
N GLY A 22 -7.41 4.08 -6.32
CA GLY A 22 -8.59 4.91 -6.53
C GLY A 22 -9.60 4.83 -5.38
N VAL A 23 -9.85 3.64 -4.83
CA VAL A 23 -10.73 3.50 -3.65
C VAL A 23 -10.08 4.12 -2.41
N TYR A 24 -8.78 3.97 -2.25
CA TYR A 24 -8.05 4.57 -1.14
C TYR A 24 -8.11 6.10 -1.18
N THR A 25 -7.76 6.74 -2.30
CA THR A 25 -7.79 8.21 -2.45
C THR A 25 -9.20 8.75 -2.30
N GLN A 26 -10.20 8.13 -2.94
CA GLN A 26 -11.60 8.52 -2.77
C GLN A 26 -12.07 8.41 -1.32
N SER A 27 -11.66 7.35 -0.61
CA SER A 27 -12.01 7.19 0.81
C SER A 27 -11.35 8.26 1.67
N GLN A 28 -10.10 8.64 1.39
CA GLN A 28 -9.42 9.72 2.11
C GLN A 28 -10.11 11.07 1.97
N HIS A 29 -10.74 11.37 0.83
CA HIS A 29 -11.51 12.61 0.65
C HIS A 29 -12.74 12.70 1.57
N HIS A 30 -13.25 11.57 2.04
CA HIS A 30 -14.44 11.49 2.89
C HIS A 30 -14.14 11.17 4.35
N LEU A 31 -12.89 10.81 4.67
CA LEU A 31 -12.48 10.43 6.01
C LEU A 31 -11.62 11.51 6.68
N PRO A 32 -11.66 11.63 8.02
CA PRO A 32 -10.88 12.64 8.72
C PRO A 32 -9.37 12.36 8.59
N PRO A 33 -8.55 13.40 8.42
CA PRO A 33 -7.11 13.25 8.26
C PRO A 33 -6.46 12.75 9.55
N GLY A 34 -5.87 11.56 9.53
CA GLY A 34 -5.24 10.97 10.72
C GLY A 34 -5.07 9.46 10.61
N PRO A 35 -4.42 8.81 11.60
CA PRO A 35 -4.12 7.38 11.55
C PRO A 35 -5.39 6.52 11.38
N TYR A 36 -6.49 6.92 12.02
CA TYR A 36 -7.78 6.23 11.91
C TYR A 36 -8.41 6.36 10.52
N GLY A 37 -8.33 7.54 9.90
CA GLY A 37 -8.78 7.74 8.52
C GLY A 37 -7.99 6.88 7.54
N GLN A 38 -6.67 6.77 7.75
CA GLN A 38 -5.80 5.92 6.92
C GLN A 38 -6.09 4.43 7.08
N LEU A 39 -6.35 3.98 8.31
CA LEU A 39 -6.75 2.60 8.59
C LEU A 39 -8.06 2.26 7.86
N ILE A 40 -9.08 3.11 7.96
CA ILE A 40 -10.38 2.85 7.35
C ILE A 40 -10.30 2.94 5.82
N ALA A 41 -9.61 3.95 5.27
CA ALA A 41 -9.38 4.07 3.83
C ALA A 41 -8.63 2.86 3.29
N GLY A 42 -7.56 2.43 3.96
CA GLY A 42 -6.78 1.26 3.59
C GLY A 42 -7.57 -0.05 3.72
N ALA A 43 -8.38 -0.21 4.76
CA ALA A 43 -9.26 -1.37 4.91
C ALA A 43 -10.29 -1.45 3.78
N THR A 44 -10.92 -0.31 3.46
CA THR A 44 -11.94 -0.20 2.40
C THR A 44 -11.34 -0.50 1.04
N ALA A 45 -10.18 0.07 0.74
CA ALA A 45 -9.43 -0.20 -0.48
C ALA A 45 -9.00 -1.67 -0.59
N GLY A 46 -8.51 -2.27 0.50
CA GLY A 46 -8.15 -3.67 0.56
C GLY A 46 -9.35 -4.62 0.36
N ALA A 47 -10.50 -4.28 0.95
CA ALA A 47 -11.73 -5.03 0.76
C ALA A 47 -12.22 -4.95 -0.70
N ALA A 48 -12.26 -3.74 -1.28
CA ALA A 48 -12.64 -3.51 -2.67
C ALA A 48 -11.70 -4.25 -3.63
N LEU A 49 -10.38 -4.18 -3.39
CA LEU A 49 -9.40 -4.93 -4.16
C LEU A 49 -9.69 -6.44 -4.10
N SER A 50 -9.94 -6.99 -2.91
CA SER A 50 -10.24 -8.42 -2.77
C SER A 50 -11.51 -8.79 -3.56
N LEU A 51 -12.55 -7.95 -3.51
CA LEU A 51 -13.81 -8.17 -4.21
C LEU A 51 -13.68 -8.07 -5.74
N VAL A 52 -12.75 -7.26 -6.26
CA VAL A 52 -12.52 -7.11 -7.71
C VAL A 52 -11.50 -8.14 -8.21
N ALA A 53 -10.43 -8.40 -7.46
CA ALA A 53 -9.34 -9.27 -7.86
C ALA A 53 -9.69 -10.76 -7.72
N LEU A 54 -10.46 -11.19 -6.72
CA LEU A 54 -10.84 -12.61 -6.57
C LEU A 54 -11.64 -13.15 -7.77
N PRO A 55 -12.68 -12.46 -8.29
CA PRO A 55 -13.40 -12.89 -9.48
C PRO A 55 -12.55 -12.91 -10.74
N LEU A 56 -11.62 -11.95 -10.87
CA LEU A 56 -10.75 -11.84 -12.04
C LEU A 56 -9.66 -12.90 -12.04
N ASN A 57 -8.98 -13.10 -10.91
CA ASN A 57 -7.94 -14.12 -10.76
C ASN A 57 -8.53 -15.53 -10.88
N ALA A 58 -9.75 -15.77 -10.39
CA ALA A 58 -10.43 -17.07 -10.56
C ALA A 58 -10.74 -17.41 -12.02
N ARG A 59 -10.95 -16.41 -12.87
CA ARG A 59 -11.22 -16.60 -14.31
C ARG A 59 -9.94 -16.71 -15.13
N LEU A 60 -8.91 -15.95 -14.76
CA LEU A 60 -7.65 -15.90 -15.48
C LEU A 60 -6.71 -17.06 -15.10
N PHE A 61 -6.69 -17.45 -13.82
CA PHE A 61 -5.80 -18.45 -13.25
C PHE A 61 -6.61 -19.54 -12.51
N PRO A 62 -7.39 -20.37 -13.23
CA PRO A 62 -8.33 -21.30 -12.61
C PRO A 62 -7.63 -22.40 -11.78
N GLU A 63 -6.44 -22.87 -12.20
CA GLU A 63 -5.68 -23.90 -11.48
C GLU A 63 -5.10 -23.33 -10.16
N THR A 64 -4.48 -22.15 -10.21
CA THR A 64 -3.93 -21.45 -9.03
C THR A 64 -5.05 -21.05 -8.06
N SER A 65 -6.21 -20.70 -8.59
CA SER A 65 -7.39 -20.34 -7.80
C SER A 65 -8.10 -21.56 -7.19
N ALA A 66 -8.02 -22.72 -7.83
CA ALA A 66 -8.51 -23.98 -7.27
C ALA A 66 -7.64 -24.43 -6.09
N GLU A 67 -6.30 -24.34 -6.20
CA GLU A 67 -5.38 -24.59 -5.08
C GLU A 67 -5.57 -23.58 -3.93
N LEU A 68 -5.76 -22.29 -4.25
CA LEU A 68 -6.04 -21.26 -3.25
C LEU A 68 -7.38 -21.48 -2.52
N ARG A 69 -8.38 -22.01 -3.22
CA ARG A 69 -9.68 -22.41 -2.63
C ARG A 69 -9.58 -23.68 -1.81
N ALA A 70 -8.77 -24.65 -2.23
CA ALA A 70 -8.56 -25.90 -1.50
C ALA A 70 -7.79 -25.69 -0.19
N THR A 71 -6.87 -24.71 -0.15
CA THR A 71 -6.06 -24.38 1.04
C THR A 71 -6.76 -23.43 2.03
N MET A 72 -7.86 -22.78 1.63
CA MET A 72 -8.63 -21.87 2.49
C MET A 72 -10.15 -22.15 2.45
N PRO A 73 -10.67 -23.20 3.12
CA PRO A 73 -12.12 -23.44 3.17
C PRO A 73 -12.88 -22.22 3.75
N GLY A 74 -13.95 -21.75 3.09
CA GLY A 74 -14.68 -20.51 3.48
C GLY A 74 -14.14 -19.19 2.89
N THR A 75 -13.34 -19.29 1.82
CA THR A 75 -12.45 -18.28 1.20
C THR A 75 -12.87 -16.81 1.11
N ALA A 76 -14.09 -16.47 0.67
CA ALA A 76 -14.37 -15.10 0.20
C ALA A 76 -14.29 -14.07 1.33
N GLY A 77 -14.99 -14.32 2.45
CA GLY A 77 -14.98 -13.42 3.61
C GLY A 77 -13.60 -13.35 4.28
N ARG A 78 -12.90 -14.49 4.39
CA ARG A 78 -11.55 -14.54 4.97
C ARG A 78 -10.52 -13.80 4.12
N SER A 79 -10.63 -13.86 2.80
CA SER A 79 -9.76 -13.12 1.88
C SER A 79 -10.06 -11.62 1.88
N VAL A 80 -11.32 -11.22 2.01
CA VAL A 80 -11.69 -9.80 2.20
C VAL A 80 -11.11 -9.27 3.50
N LEU A 81 -11.27 -10.00 4.61
CA LEU A 81 -10.71 -9.60 5.91
C LEU A 81 -9.18 -9.56 5.92
N LYS A 82 -8.53 -10.53 5.25
CA LYS A 82 -7.08 -10.53 5.06
C LYS A 82 -6.62 -9.29 4.31
N SER A 83 -7.22 -9.00 3.15
CA SER A 83 -6.85 -7.82 2.35
C SER A 83 -7.16 -6.52 3.10
N ALA A 84 -8.32 -6.41 3.75
CA ALA A 84 -8.68 -5.24 4.54
C ALA A 84 -7.69 -5.00 5.68
N SER A 85 -7.37 -6.03 6.47
CA SER A 85 -6.41 -5.93 7.58
C SER A 85 -5.01 -5.55 7.09
N GLY A 86 -4.55 -6.21 6.02
CA GLY A 86 -3.25 -5.94 5.41
C GLY A 86 -3.12 -4.51 4.93
N TYR A 87 -4.07 -4.04 4.11
CA TYR A 87 -4.00 -2.70 3.53
C TYR A 87 -4.31 -1.57 4.52
N ALA A 88 -5.10 -1.83 5.55
CA ALA A 88 -5.25 -0.90 6.68
C ALA A 88 -3.89 -0.62 7.32
N CYS A 89 -3.16 -1.67 7.72
CA CYS A 89 -1.84 -1.52 8.32
C CYS A 89 -0.81 -0.94 7.35
N PHE A 90 -0.85 -1.33 6.07
CA PHE A 90 0.01 -0.80 5.03
C PHE A 90 -0.06 0.73 4.94
N PHE A 91 -1.25 1.27 4.68
CA PHE A 91 -1.41 2.71 4.47
C PHE A 91 -1.23 3.51 5.76
N ALA A 92 -1.68 2.99 6.90
CA ALA A 92 -1.48 3.67 8.18
C ALA A 92 0.00 3.83 8.55
N VAL A 93 0.81 2.77 8.38
CA VAL A 93 2.25 2.82 8.65
C VAL A 93 2.97 3.70 7.63
N THR A 94 2.65 3.54 6.36
CA THR A 94 3.26 4.31 5.26
C THR A 94 3.04 5.80 5.47
N GLU A 95 1.80 6.22 5.73
CA GLU A 95 1.48 7.62 5.93
C GLU A 95 2.07 8.19 7.22
N GLY A 96 2.11 7.38 8.29
CA GLY A 96 2.77 7.74 9.54
C GLY A 96 4.25 8.07 9.34
N LEU A 97 4.96 7.22 8.58
CA LEU A 97 6.38 7.42 8.24
C LEU A 97 6.60 8.63 7.33
N ARG A 98 5.80 8.78 6.27
CA ARG A 98 5.87 9.94 5.35
C ARG A 98 5.66 11.25 6.10
N THR A 99 4.61 11.30 6.93
CA THR A 99 4.28 12.49 7.74
C THR A 99 5.35 12.79 8.76
N GLY A 100 5.82 11.78 9.50
CA GLY A 100 6.85 11.94 10.53
C GLY A 100 8.15 12.48 9.93
N TYR A 101 8.62 11.86 8.85
CA TYR A 101 9.85 12.26 8.18
C TYR A 101 9.77 13.66 7.57
N TYR A 102 8.66 13.99 6.89
CA TYR A 102 8.47 15.31 6.31
C TYR A 102 8.45 16.41 7.38
N LYS A 103 7.78 16.18 8.52
CA LYS A 103 7.80 17.10 9.67
C LYS A 103 9.21 17.29 10.24
N ALA A 104 9.95 16.21 10.41
CA ALA A 104 11.33 16.29 10.90
C ALA A 104 12.21 17.13 9.96
N ARG A 105 12.02 16.98 8.64
CA ARG A 105 12.73 17.79 7.64
C ARG A 105 12.31 19.26 7.66
N LEU A 106 11.04 19.58 7.85
CA LEU A 106 10.60 20.97 7.98
C LEU A 106 11.24 21.64 9.20
N VAL A 107 11.33 20.93 10.33
CA VAL A 107 12.00 21.44 11.54
C VAL A 107 13.50 21.66 11.30
N ASP A 108 14.19 20.73 10.66
CA ASP A 108 15.62 20.87 10.33
C ASP A 108 15.88 22.00 9.33
N ALA A 109 15.02 22.12 8.31
CA ALA A 109 15.06 23.17 7.30
C ALA A 109 14.86 24.56 7.92
N SER A 110 13.89 24.71 8.82
CA SER A 110 13.67 25.94 9.60
C SER A 110 14.88 26.31 10.46
N ARG A 111 15.48 25.34 11.16
CA ARG A 111 16.71 25.56 11.96
C ARG A 111 17.91 26.03 11.11
N LYS A 112 17.98 25.58 9.85
CA LYS A 112 19.08 25.91 8.93
C LYS A 112 18.76 27.11 8.03
N GLY A 113 17.55 27.66 8.09
CA GLY A 113 17.10 28.73 7.18
C GLY A 113 17.02 28.30 5.72
N ILE A 114 16.87 27.01 5.44
CA ILE A 114 16.81 26.45 4.09
C ILE A 114 15.35 26.17 3.74
N LYS A 115 14.92 26.49 2.52
CA LYS A 115 13.60 26.11 2.01
C LYS A 115 13.66 24.71 1.41
N LEU A 116 12.74 23.82 1.80
CA LEU A 116 12.63 22.51 1.17
C LEU A 116 12.15 22.64 -0.28
N PRO A 117 12.66 21.80 -1.19
CA PRO A 117 12.15 21.75 -2.56
C PRO A 117 10.68 21.30 -2.61
N PRO A 118 9.95 21.60 -3.69
CA PRO A 118 8.65 21.00 -3.95
C PRO A 118 8.76 19.48 -3.95
N ARG A 119 7.73 18.79 -3.44
CA ARG A 119 7.74 17.33 -3.24
C ARG A 119 8.11 16.53 -4.49
N GLY A 120 7.58 16.92 -5.65
CA GLY A 120 7.87 16.20 -6.89
C GLY A 120 9.29 16.33 -7.40
N GLU A 121 10.00 17.35 -6.94
CA GLU A 121 11.41 17.57 -7.24
C GLU A 121 12.32 17.13 -6.09
N ASP A 122 11.75 16.63 -5.00
CA ASP A 122 12.49 16.30 -3.79
C ASP A 122 12.91 14.81 -3.78
N PRO A 123 14.18 14.49 -4.05
CA PRO A 123 14.64 13.10 -4.06
C PRO A 123 14.48 12.43 -2.70
N HIS A 124 14.51 13.19 -1.61
CA HIS A 124 14.27 12.64 -0.27
C HIS A 124 12.79 12.30 -0.07
N TRP A 125 11.86 13.00 -0.72
CA TRP A 125 10.44 12.64 -0.68
C TRP A 125 10.19 11.33 -1.42
N HIS A 126 10.74 11.17 -2.61
CA HIS A 126 10.65 9.93 -3.39
C HIS A 126 11.29 8.74 -2.68
N ALA A 127 12.48 8.93 -2.09
CA ALA A 127 13.09 7.91 -1.25
C ALA A 127 12.21 7.57 -0.04
N THR A 128 11.60 8.57 0.61
CA THR A 128 10.69 8.34 1.74
C THR A 128 9.47 7.53 1.31
N ASN A 129 8.87 7.81 0.15
CA ASN A 129 7.74 7.04 -0.37
C ASN A 129 8.14 5.57 -0.57
N PHE A 130 9.31 5.30 -1.16
CA PHE A 130 9.81 3.94 -1.34
C PHE A 130 10.03 3.22 0.00
N PHE A 131 10.79 3.81 0.93
CA PHE A 131 11.08 3.18 2.22
C PHE A 131 9.82 3.02 3.08
N ALA A 132 8.95 4.02 3.10
CA ALA A 132 7.68 3.95 3.84
C ALA A 132 6.78 2.86 3.25
N GLY A 133 6.69 2.74 1.93
CA GLY A 133 5.97 1.64 1.27
C GLY A 133 6.58 0.28 1.58
N GLY A 134 7.90 0.16 1.61
CA GLY A 134 8.57 -1.09 1.96
C GLY A 134 8.29 -1.53 3.40
N VAL A 135 8.41 -0.61 4.37
CA VAL A 135 8.08 -0.88 5.78
C VAL A 135 6.58 -1.13 5.96
N GLY A 136 5.72 -0.38 5.26
CA GLY A 136 4.29 -0.64 5.20
C GLY A 136 3.99 -2.04 4.66
N GLY A 137 4.73 -2.52 3.67
CA GLY A 137 4.62 -3.88 3.13
C GLY A 137 4.95 -4.97 4.15
N MET A 138 5.89 -4.70 5.04
CA MET A 138 6.19 -5.57 6.17
C MET A 138 5.04 -5.57 7.19
N ALA A 139 4.45 -4.40 7.47
CA ALA A 139 3.27 -4.29 8.32
C ALA A 139 2.05 -5.01 7.73
N TYR A 140 1.86 -4.94 6.41
CA TYR A 140 0.86 -5.72 5.68
C TYR A 140 1.03 -7.22 5.92
N ARG A 141 2.26 -7.74 5.82
CA ARG A 141 2.55 -9.15 6.07
C ARG A 141 2.24 -9.53 7.51
N ALA A 142 2.68 -8.72 8.48
CA ALA A 142 2.39 -8.95 9.89
C ALA A 142 0.88 -8.99 10.18
N ALA A 143 0.11 -8.05 9.62
CA ALA A 143 -1.33 -7.97 9.79
C ALA A 143 -2.09 -9.13 9.12
N THR A 144 -1.48 -9.80 8.14
CA THR A 144 -2.09 -10.91 7.42
C THR A 144 -1.72 -12.29 8.00
N LEU A 145 -0.77 -12.37 8.93
CA LEU A 145 -0.33 -13.63 9.57
C LEU A 145 -1.48 -14.48 10.14
N PRO A 146 -2.47 -13.93 10.87
CA PRO A 146 -3.55 -14.74 11.46
C PRO A 146 -4.44 -15.43 10.41
N TYR A 147 -4.39 -14.99 9.16
CA TYR A 147 -5.23 -15.52 8.10
C TYR A 147 -4.64 -16.74 7.40
N PHE A 148 -3.37 -17.06 7.66
CA PHE A 148 -2.70 -18.22 7.11
C PHE A 148 -2.87 -19.46 8.00
N SER A 149 -2.91 -20.65 7.40
CA SER A 149 -3.32 -21.91 8.06
C SER A 149 -2.22 -22.99 8.14
N GLY A 150 -0.98 -22.74 7.69
CA GLY A 150 0.09 -23.74 7.73
C GLY A 150 1.53 -23.20 7.91
N PRO A 151 2.52 -24.09 8.18
CA PRO A 151 3.92 -23.75 8.44
C PRO A 151 4.69 -23.20 7.22
N MET A 152 4.07 -23.13 6.04
CA MET A 152 4.61 -22.45 4.85
C MET A 152 4.41 -20.93 4.87
N ASP A 153 3.59 -20.41 5.79
CA ASP A 153 3.06 -19.05 5.67
C ASP A 153 3.61 -18.04 6.69
N ASN A 154 4.51 -18.47 7.58
CA ASN A 154 5.22 -17.54 8.44
C ASN A 154 6.59 -17.20 7.82
N PRO A 155 6.75 -16.03 7.19
CA PRO A 155 8.01 -15.62 6.57
C PRO A 155 9.15 -15.39 7.59
N LEU A 156 8.87 -15.48 8.90
CA LEU A 156 9.91 -15.46 9.93
C LEU A 156 10.50 -16.86 10.22
N VAL A 157 9.85 -17.94 9.77
CA VAL A 157 10.19 -19.31 10.18
C VAL A 157 10.48 -20.22 8.98
N SER A 158 10.13 -19.80 7.76
CA SER A 158 10.38 -20.59 6.54
C SER A 158 11.77 -20.31 5.95
N LYS A 159 12.39 -21.33 5.33
CA LYS A 159 13.73 -21.23 4.70
C LYS A 159 13.80 -20.20 3.55
N GLY A 160 12.66 -19.81 2.97
CA GLY A 160 12.54 -18.75 1.96
C GLY A 160 11.96 -17.43 2.51
N GLY A 161 11.70 -17.36 3.81
CA GLY A 161 10.94 -16.28 4.43
C GLY A 161 11.60 -14.91 4.29
N LEU A 162 12.93 -14.82 4.46
CA LEU A 162 13.69 -13.59 4.24
C LEU A 162 13.54 -13.07 2.79
N GLY A 163 13.55 -13.97 1.79
CA GLY A 163 13.34 -13.61 0.39
C GLY A 163 11.94 -13.06 0.13
N ILE A 164 10.92 -13.66 0.77
CA ILE A 164 9.54 -13.17 0.71
C ILE A 164 9.41 -11.79 1.35
N LEU A 165 10.06 -11.56 2.49
CA LEU A 165 10.06 -10.26 3.17
C LEU A 165 10.76 -9.19 2.32
N LEU A 166 11.94 -9.49 1.79
CA LEU A 166 12.67 -8.57 0.91
C LEU A 166 11.89 -8.27 -0.37
N GLY A 167 11.32 -9.30 -1.01
CA GLY A 167 10.46 -9.13 -2.17
C GLY A 167 9.22 -8.29 -1.87
N THR A 168 8.62 -8.48 -0.69
CA THR A 168 7.48 -7.65 -0.26
C THR A 168 7.89 -6.20 -0.02
N PHE A 169 9.03 -5.98 0.64
CA PHE A 169 9.57 -4.64 0.86
C PHE A 169 9.81 -3.91 -0.47
N LEU A 170 10.47 -4.57 -1.43
CA LEU A 170 10.76 -3.98 -2.75
C LEU A 170 9.49 -3.73 -3.57
N ALA A 171 8.55 -4.69 -3.59
CA ALA A 171 7.30 -4.57 -4.34
C ALA A 171 6.43 -3.43 -3.79
N MET A 172 6.25 -3.38 -2.47
CA MET A 172 5.40 -2.38 -1.81
C MET A 172 6.08 -1.00 -1.77
N GLY A 173 7.41 -0.95 -1.69
CA GLY A 173 8.18 0.27 -1.87
C GLY A 173 8.04 0.85 -3.28
N THR A 174 8.18 0.00 -4.30
CA THR A 174 7.97 0.42 -5.71
C THR A 174 6.54 0.88 -5.95
N LEU A 175 5.54 0.16 -5.40
CA LEU A 175 4.14 0.55 -5.48
C LEU A 175 3.92 1.96 -4.90
N MET A 176 4.46 2.22 -3.72
CA MET A 176 4.29 3.51 -3.05
C MET A 176 5.07 4.64 -3.74
N ALA A 177 6.24 4.36 -4.29
CA ALA A 177 6.96 5.31 -5.14
C ALA A 177 6.10 5.67 -6.38
N GLY A 178 5.48 4.67 -7.02
CA GLY A 178 4.54 4.88 -8.12
C GLY A 178 3.33 5.72 -7.74
N PHE A 179 2.74 5.48 -6.56
CA PHE A 179 1.65 6.33 -6.03
C PHE A 179 2.11 7.76 -5.76
N GLY A 180 3.32 7.96 -5.25
CA GLY A 180 3.89 9.31 -5.08
C GLY A 180 3.98 10.07 -6.40
N TYR A 181 4.44 9.43 -7.47
CA TYR A 181 4.45 10.03 -8.81
C TYR A 181 3.04 10.28 -9.35
N ALA A 182 2.08 9.38 -9.09
CA ALA A 182 0.69 9.54 -9.52
C ALA A 182 -0.01 10.69 -8.78
N ASP A 183 0.17 10.80 -7.46
CA ASP A 183 -0.33 11.89 -6.62
C ASP A 183 0.08 13.26 -7.21
N GLU A 184 1.34 13.36 -7.65
CA GLU A 184 1.92 14.58 -8.20
C GLU A 184 1.46 14.86 -9.64
N THR A 185 1.44 13.84 -10.49
CA THR A 185 1.10 13.99 -11.91
C THR A 185 -0.38 14.35 -12.11
N PHE A 186 -1.25 13.82 -11.25
CA PHE A 186 -2.70 13.99 -11.36
C PHE A 186 -3.29 14.91 -10.28
N GLU A 187 -2.43 15.56 -9.48
CA GLU A 187 -2.83 16.43 -8.35
C GLU A 187 -3.83 15.77 -7.38
N LEU A 188 -3.66 14.47 -7.11
CA LEU A 188 -4.59 13.65 -6.31
C LEU A 188 -4.34 13.76 -4.78
N ASP A 189 -3.45 14.64 -4.33
CA ASP A 189 -3.14 14.82 -2.91
C ASP A 189 -4.35 15.38 -2.15
N SER A 190 -5.11 14.47 -1.55
CA SER A 190 -6.35 14.72 -0.81
C SER A 190 -6.18 15.68 0.38
N HIS A 191 -4.95 15.95 0.80
CA HIS A 191 -4.63 16.80 1.95
C HIS A 191 -3.55 17.86 1.65
N ARG A 192 -3.50 18.42 0.44
CA ARG A 192 -2.57 19.51 0.05
C ARG A 192 -2.51 20.64 1.10
N GLU A 193 -3.66 21.04 1.66
CA GLU A 193 -3.75 22.08 2.71
C GLU A 193 -3.07 21.71 4.03
N ARG A 194 -3.04 20.43 4.41
CA ARG A 194 -2.47 19.96 5.68
C ARG A 194 -0.97 20.26 5.72
N TRP A 195 -0.33 20.23 4.56
CA TRP A 195 1.10 20.41 4.39
C TRP A 195 1.48 21.89 4.26
N HIS A 196 0.66 22.70 3.58
CA HIS A 196 0.83 24.16 3.57
C HIS A 196 0.70 24.74 4.98
N LYS A 197 -0.33 24.35 5.75
CA LYS A 197 -0.51 24.76 7.15
C LYS A 197 0.61 24.31 8.09
N LEU A 198 1.40 23.30 7.69
CA LEU A 198 2.58 22.84 8.42
C LEU A 198 3.83 23.66 8.10
N GLY A 199 3.95 24.16 6.86
CA GLY A 199 4.98 25.12 6.47
C GLY A 199 4.75 26.50 7.10
N ASP A 200 3.50 26.97 7.11
CA ASP A 200 3.13 28.31 7.61
C ASP A 200 3.15 28.44 9.14
N LYS A 201 3.19 27.32 9.89
CA LYS A 201 3.29 27.33 11.36
C LYS A 201 4.73 27.27 11.88
N ILE A 202 5.71 27.02 11.00
CA ILE A 202 7.12 26.84 11.36
C ILE A 202 7.99 27.99 10.81
N LEU A 203 7.38 28.89 10.02
CA LEU A 203 7.89 30.23 9.67
C LEU A 203 7.18 31.28 10.53
#